data_AF-A0A2W1MWU7-F1
#
_entry.id   AF-A0A2W1MWU7-F1
#
_cell.length_a   1.000
_cell.length_b   1.000
_cell.length_c   1.000
_cell.angle_alpha   90.00
_cell.angle_beta   90.00
_cell.angle_gamma   90.00
#
_symmetry.space_group_name_H-M   'P 1'
#
loop_
_entity.id
_entity.type
_entity.pdbx_description
1 polymer ?
#
loop_
_entity_poly.entity_id
_entity_poly.type
_entity_poly.pdbx_seq_one_letter_code
_entity_poly.pdbx_strand_id
1 'polypeptide(L)'
;MDKTFIGHKAKLLNPDMDGIVLQMNSWSSEKMVPKYAISLDNDIKIVRVAEDNISFGEKVSDEMYFNRILRDIQSGEELTREHASEVLCDFLEFEIENIDLSLLKSGIQKIIEQIKVENNINAEHKLVEGLFEFIWHKKISKKAEIDLLERLTEIDKYYVWSYLGDEITEDIKSYNSGKLNDYYSKNIEKWKEKDIQMYGKEKMGEYYAKLNKTSG
;
A
#
# COMPACT_ATOMS: atom_id res chain seq x y z
N MET A 1 -28.22 -3.12 1.16
CA MET A 1 -26.76 -3.00 1.33
C MET A 1 -26.50 -3.26 2.79
N ASP A 2 -25.73 -4.30 3.09
CA ASP A 2 -25.27 -4.52 4.46
C ASP A 2 -24.45 -3.30 4.88
N LYS A 3 -24.75 -2.73 6.04
CA LYS A 3 -24.04 -1.55 6.55
C LYS A 3 -22.62 -1.99 6.91
N THR A 4 -21.61 -1.47 6.22
CA THR A 4 -20.21 -1.65 6.62
C THR A 4 -19.87 -0.62 7.70
N PHE A 5 -19.40 -1.08 8.86
CA PHE A 5 -18.98 -0.21 9.96
C PHE A 5 -17.52 0.27 9.83
N ILE A 6 -16.95 0.21 8.61
CA ILE A 6 -15.60 0.69 8.33
C ILE A 6 -15.49 2.18 8.70
N GLY A 7 -14.40 2.56 9.36
CA GLY A 7 -14.18 3.91 9.87
C GLY A 7 -15.09 4.30 11.05
N HIS A 8 -15.74 3.35 11.73
CA HIS A 8 -16.47 3.63 12.96
C HIS A 8 -15.61 3.32 14.18
N LYS A 9 -15.86 4.04 15.27
CA LYS A 9 -15.38 3.65 16.60
C LYS A 9 -15.94 2.26 16.93
N ALA A 10 -15.13 1.45 17.60
CA ALA A 10 -15.52 0.14 18.05
C ALA A 10 -15.06 -0.05 19.49
N LYS A 11 -15.95 -0.63 20.29
CA LYS A 11 -15.65 -1.12 21.63
C LYS A 11 -15.69 -2.65 21.61
N LEU A 12 -14.56 -3.29 21.89
CA LEU A 12 -14.48 -4.73 22.08
C LEU A 12 -15.12 -5.07 23.43
N LEU A 13 -15.96 -6.11 23.44
CA LEU A 13 -16.69 -6.50 24.65
C LEU A 13 -15.84 -7.36 25.59
N ASN A 14 -14.88 -8.13 25.07
CA ASN A 14 -14.02 -9.02 25.85
C ASN A 14 -12.67 -9.26 25.11
N PRO A 15 -11.55 -8.65 25.53
CA PRO A 15 -11.41 -7.68 26.63
C PRO A 15 -12.02 -6.31 26.29
N ASP A 16 -12.31 -5.52 27.33
CA ASP A 16 -12.78 -4.12 27.19
C ASP A 16 -11.65 -3.25 26.61
N MET A 17 -11.73 -2.97 25.32
CA MET A 17 -10.76 -2.16 24.57
C MET A 17 -11.47 -1.35 23.49
N ASP A 18 -10.98 -0.14 23.23
CA ASP A 18 -11.51 0.75 22.21
C ASP A 18 -10.60 0.80 20.98
N GLY A 19 -11.18 1.08 19.82
CA GLY A 19 -10.47 1.20 18.56
C GLY A 19 -11.31 1.72 17.42
N ILE A 20 -10.77 1.59 16.20
CA ILE A 20 -11.43 1.97 14.94
C ILE A 20 -11.49 0.74 14.04
N VAL A 21 -12.65 0.49 13.45
CA VAL A 21 -12.85 -0.56 12.46
C VAL A 21 -12.15 -0.17 11.15
N LEU A 22 -11.21 -1.00 10.70
CA LEU A 22 -10.46 -0.80 9.46
C LEU A 22 -11.06 -1.57 8.28
N GLN A 23 -11.49 -2.79 8.50
CA GLN A 23 -11.98 -3.64 7.41
C GLN A 23 -12.91 -4.72 7.95
N MET A 24 -13.71 -5.32 7.09
CA MET A 24 -14.51 -6.51 7.39
C MET A 24 -14.25 -7.56 6.33
N ASN A 25 -13.73 -8.72 6.72
CA ASN A 25 -13.56 -9.84 5.79
C ASN A 25 -14.34 -11.05 6.31
N SER A 26 -15.17 -11.63 5.45
CA SER A 26 -15.98 -12.84 5.75
C SER A 26 -15.41 -14.11 5.13
N TRP A 27 -14.53 -14.01 4.14
CA TRP A 27 -14.23 -15.13 3.22
C TRP A 27 -13.11 -16.08 3.66
N SER A 28 -12.33 -15.75 4.70
CA SER A 28 -11.12 -16.53 5.06
C SER A 28 -11.24 -17.34 6.35
N SER A 29 -12.40 -17.40 7.00
CA SER A 29 -12.55 -18.21 8.22
C SER A 29 -13.17 -19.57 7.88
N GLU A 30 -12.68 -20.63 8.53
CA GLU A 30 -13.19 -22.02 8.39
C GLU A 30 -14.72 -22.14 8.60
N LYS A 31 -15.36 -21.10 9.15
CA LYS A 31 -16.79 -21.04 9.46
C LYS A 31 -17.53 -19.89 8.75
N MET A 32 -16.89 -19.16 7.83
CA MET A 32 -17.43 -17.96 7.16
C MET A 32 -18.02 -16.90 8.11
N VAL A 33 -17.53 -16.83 9.34
CA VAL A 33 -17.95 -15.81 10.31
C VAL A 33 -17.26 -14.49 9.95
N PRO A 34 -18.01 -13.40 9.73
CA PRO A 34 -17.44 -12.07 9.50
C PRO A 34 -16.54 -11.67 10.67
N LYS A 35 -15.32 -11.22 10.34
CA LYS A 35 -14.41 -10.64 11.33
C LYS A 35 -14.03 -9.24 10.91
N TYR A 36 -14.09 -8.33 11.86
CA TYR A 36 -13.63 -6.96 11.71
C TYR A 36 -12.17 -6.87 12.13
N ALA A 37 -11.36 -6.20 11.32
CA ALA A 37 -10.05 -5.72 11.70
C ALA A 37 -10.23 -4.40 12.47
N ILE A 38 -9.76 -4.35 13.72
CA ILE A 38 -9.90 -3.19 14.60
C ILE A 38 -8.51 -2.73 15.00
N SER A 39 -8.23 -1.46 14.74
CA SER A 39 -7.04 -0.79 15.21
C SER A 39 -7.25 -0.22 16.62
N LEU A 40 -6.47 -0.68 17.59
CA LEU A 40 -6.66 -0.33 19.00
C LEU A 40 -6.19 1.10 19.32
N ASP A 41 -6.87 1.78 20.23
CA ASP A 41 -6.55 3.17 20.60
C ASP A 41 -5.22 3.30 21.34
N ASN A 42 -4.98 2.40 22.30
CA ASN A 42 -3.84 2.46 23.21
C ASN A 42 -2.65 1.60 22.78
N ASP A 43 -2.75 0.92 21.64
CA ASP A 43 -1.70 0.04 21.12
C ASP A 43 -1.60 0.18 19.60
N ILE A 44 -0.38 0.13 19.05
CA ILE A 44 -0.15 0.13 17.60
C ILE A 44 -0.33 -1.30 17.09
N LYS A 45 -1.58 -1.75 17.15
CA LYS A 45 -1.97 -3.13 16.93
C LYS A 45 -3.34 -3.21 16.26
N ILE A 46 -3.43 -4.12 15.29
CA ILE A 46 -4.70 -4.51 14.68
C ILE A 46 -5.09 -5.88 15.22
N VAL A 47 -6.33 -5.99 15.69
CA VAL A 47 -6.93 -7.25 16.15
C VAL A 47 -8.09 -7.64 15.26
N ARG A 48 -8.32 -8.95 15.11
CA ARG A 48 -9.44 -9.47 14.34
C ARG A 48 -10.49 -10.06 15.27
N VAL A 49 -11.70 -9.49 15.25
CA VAL A 49 -12.75 -9.79 16.22
C VAL A 49 -14.05 -10.11 15.48
N ALA A 50 -14.79 -11.10 15.96
CA ALA A 50 -16.11 -11.44 15.41
C ALA A 50 -17.14 -10.35 15.78
N GLU A 51 -18.13 -10.15 14.92
CA GLU A 51 -19.13 -9.07 15.08
C GLU A 51 -19.83 -9.06 16.44
N ASP A 52 -20.15 -10.25 16.95
CA ASP A 52 -20.83 -10.47 18.23
C ASP A 52 -20.02 -10.01 19.46
N ASN A 53 -18.75 -9.69 19.28
CA ASN A 53 -17.85 -9.19 20.32
C ASN A 53 -17.54 -7.70 20.18
N ILE A 54 -18.28 -6.97 19.35
CA ILE A 54 -18.03 -5.55 19.06
C ILE A 54 -19.31 -4.74 19.28
N SER A 55 -19.17 -3.60 19.94
CA SER A 55 -20.16 -2.52 19.92
C SER A 55 -19.67 -1.39 19.03
N PHE A 56 -20.45 -1.05 18.00
CA PHE A 56 -20.10 0.01 17.05
C PHE A 56 -20.58 1.38 17.55
N GLY A 57 -19.71 2.36 17.45
CA GLY A 57 -19.95 3.76 17.79
C GLY A 57 -20.12 4.65 16.55
N GLU A 58 -19.83 5.94 16.72
CA GLU A 58 -19.90 6.93 15.64
C GLU A 58 -18.80 6.74 14.58
N LYS A 59 -19.08 7.21 13.35
CA LYS A 59 -18.09 7.28 12.27
C LYS A 59 -17.04 8.34 12.60
N VAL A 60 -15.75 8.00 12.43
CA VAL A 60 -14.65 8.97 12.54
C VAL A 60 -14.48 9.73 11.21
N SER A 61 -13.71 10.82 11.24
CA SER A 61 -13.33 11.51 10.00
C SER A 61 -12.36 10.67 9.17
N ASP A 62 -12.37 10.86 7.86
CA ASP A 62 -11.45 10.16 6.97
C ASP A 62 -9.99 10.52 7.27
N GLU A 63 -9.73 11.74 7.76
CA GLU A 63 -8.41 12.15 8.24
C GLU A 63 -7.96 11.34 9.47
N MET A 64 -8.86 11.12 10.44
CA MET A 64 -8.56 10.32 11.62
C MET A 64 -8.33 8.86 11.23
N TYR A 65 -9.14 8.35 10.30
CA TYR A 65 -9.02 7.02 9.75
C TYR A 65 -7.68 6.81 9.02
N PHE A 66 -7.33 7.71 8.11
CA PHE A 66 -6.07 7.68 7.37
C PHE A 66 -4.86 7.75 8.31
N ASN A 67 -4.87 8.70 9.26
CA ASN A 67 -3.81 8.80 10.26
C ASN A 67 -3.70 7.55 11.13
N ARG A 68 -4.81 6.86 11.39
CA ARG A 68 -4.79 5.61 12.13
C ARG A 68 -4.08 4.51 11.36
N ILE A 69 -4.37 4.36 10.08
CA ILE A 69 -3.70 3.37 9.23
C ILE A 69 -2.19 3.68 9.11
N LEU A 70 -1.85 4.95 8.90
CA LEU A 70 -0.44 5.40 8.84
C LEU A 70 0.34 5.11 10.12
N ARG A 71 -0.32 5.14 11.27
CA ARG A 71 0.29 4.73 12.55
C ARG A 71 0.58 3.22 12.55
N ASP A 72 -0.37 2.42 12.09
CA ASP A 72 -0.30 0.96 12.19
C ASP A 72 0.67 0.32 11.20
N ILE A 73 0.92 0.92 10.03
CA ILE A 73 2.00 0.46 9.13
C ILE A 73 3.38 0.56 9.78
N GLN A 74 3.53 1.34 10.86
CA GLN A 74 4.77 1.49 11.62
C GLN A 74 4.83 0.55 12.84
N SER A 75 3.89 -0.39 12.98
CA SER A 75 3.86 -1.34 14.10
C SER A 75 5.12 -2.19 14.19
N GLY A 76 5.54 -2.52 15.41
CA GLY A 76 6.55 -3.55 15.62
C GLY A 76 6.09 -4.97 15.22
N GLU A 77 4.78 -5.20 15.18
CA GLU A 77 4.17 -6.49 14.84
C GLU A 77 3.97 -6.63 13.33
N GLU A 78 4.57 -7.66 12.75
CA GLU A 78 4.54 -7.91 11.29
C GLU A 78 3.11 -8.06 10.74
N LEU A 79 2.26 -8.84 11.41
CA LEU A 79 0.87 -9.04 10.99
C LEU A 79 0.06 -7.73 11.02
N THR A 80 0.32 -6.87 12.01
CA THR A 80 -0.32 -5.54 12.06
C THR A 80 0.11 -4.70 10.86
N ARG A 81 1.40 -4.68 10.53
CA ARG A 81 1.89 -3.94 9.35
C ARG A 81 1.32 -4.47 8.04
N GLU A 82 1.25 -5.79 7.87
CA GLU A 82 0.68 -6.41 6.67
C GLU A 82 -0.78 -5.99 6.47
N HIS A 83 -1.62 -6.13 7.50
CA HIS A 83 -3.02 -5.74 7.43
C HIS A 83 -3.19 -4.22 7.24
N ALA A 84 -2.42 -3.41 7.95
CA ALA A 84 -2.48 -1.96 7.80
C ALA A 84 -2.08 -1.53 6.38
N SER A 85 -1.08 -2.19 5.78
CA SER A 85 -0.60 -1.88 4.43
C SER A 85 -1.64 -2.23 3.37
N GLU A 86 -2.33 -3.36 3.53
CA GLU A 86 -3.46 -3.73 2.66
C GLU A 86 -4.60 -2.70 2.72
N VAL A 87 -5.05 -2.35 3.93
CA VAL A 87 -6.09 -1.34 4.13
C VAL A 87 -5.65 0.04 3.60
N LEU A 88 -4.37 0.39 3.75
CA LEU A 88 -3.83 1.64 3.24
C LEU A 88 -3.86 1.69 1.71
N CYS A 89 -3.50 0.58 1.06
CA CYS A 89 -3.53 0.44 -0.39
C CYS A 89 -4.95 0.70 -0.91
N ASP A 90 -5.94 -0.03 -0.38
CA ASP A 90 -7.36 0.15 -0.76
C ASP A 90 -7.83 1.59 -0.52
N PHE A 91 -7.44 2.18 0.61
CA PHE A 91 -7.79 3.56 0.92
C PHE A 91 -7.20 4.56 -0.08
N LEU A 92 -5.93 4.38 -0.47
CA LEU A 92 -5.26 5.22 -1.45
C LEU A 92 -5.86 5.05 -2.85
N GLU A 93 -6.32 3.85 -3.21
CA GLU A 93 -6.96 3.56 -4.49
C GLU A 93 -8.37 4.19 -4.58
N PHE A 94 -9.18 4.11 -3.52
CA PHE A 94 -10.61 4.42 -3.66
C PHE A 94 -11.12 5.62 -2.85
N GLU A 95 -10.44 6.03 -1.79
CA GLU A 95 -11.05 6.88 -0.73
C GLU A 95 -10.34 8.23 -0.54
N ILE A 96 -9.35 8.59 -1.38
CA ILE A 96 -8.57 9.82 -1.20
C ILE A 96 -9.18 11.08 -1.80
N GLU A 97 -10.34 10.99 -2.44
CA GLU A 97 -10.90 12.09 -3.24
C GLU A 97 -11.11 13.37 -2.40
N ASN A 98 -11.60 13.22 -1.16
CA ASN A 98 -11.91 14.32 -0.26
C ASN A 98 -10.84 14.62 0.79
N ILE A 99 -9.68 13.95 0.73
CA ILE A 99 -8.61 14.15 1.70
C ILE A 99 -7.76 15.37 1.31
N ASP A 100 -7.41 16.18 2.30
CA ASP A 100 -6.51 17.30 2.12
C ASP A 100 -5.16 16.85 1.53
N LEU A 101 -4.71 17.55 0.48
CA LEU A 101 -3.49 17.17 -0.24
C LEU A 101 -2.23 17.29 0.64
N SER A 102 -2.20 18.21 1.61
CA SER A 102 -1.06 18.33 2.52
C SER A 102 -0.99 17.14 3.47
N LEU A 103 -2.15 16.65 3.94
CA LEU A 103 -2.24 15.43 4.73
C LEU A 103 -1.80 14.20 3.91
N LEU A 104 -2.27 14.05 2.66
CA LEU A 104 -1.83 12.98 1.76
C LEU A 104 -0.32 13.00 1.57
N LYS A 105 0.26 14.17 1.25
CA LYS A 105 1.73 14.31 1.08
C LYS A 105 2.50 13.91 2.33
N SER A 106 2.01 14.29 3.52
CA SER A 106 2.63 13.84 4.77
C SER A 106 2.50 12.33 4.98
N GLY A 107 1.38 11.74 4.59
CA GLY A 107 1.18 10.29 4.62
C GLY A 107 2.12 9.55 3.67
N ILE A 108 2.25 10.01 2.43
CA ILE A 108 3.19 9.47 1.44
C ILE A 108 4.63 9.47 1.97
N GLN A 109 5.05 10.52 2.68
CA GLN A 109 6.37 10.55 3.30
C GLN A 109 6.56 9.42 4.32
N LYS A 110 5.54 9.14 5.15
CA LYS A 110 5.59 8.03 6.12
C LYS A 110 5.60 6.66 5.44
N ILE A 111 4.85 6.51 4.35
CA ILE A 111 4.84 5.28 3.54
C ILE A 111 6.24 5.02 2.99
N ILE A 112 6.87 6.03 2.39
CA ILE A 112 8.25 5.94 1.87
C ILE A 112 9.24 5.55 2.97
N GLU A 113 9.12 6.15 4.15
CA GLU A 113 9.96 5.81 5.30
C GLU A 113 9.76 4.36 5.76
N GLN A 114 8.52 3.88 5.80
CA GLN A 114 8.22 2.49 6.15
C GLN A 114 8.72 1.52 5.09
N ILE A 115 8.53 1.81 3.79
CA ILE A 115 9.05 0.99 2.70
C ILE A 115 10.55 0.77 2.86
N LYS A 116 11.33 1.79 3.22
CA LYS A 116 12.79 1.66 3.37
C LYS A 116 13.23 0.62 4.40
N VAL A 117 12.42 0.38 5.44
CA VAL A 117 12.77 -0.50 6.56
C VAL A 117 11.96 -1.79 6.61
N GLU A 118 10.91 -1.92 5.78
CA GLU A 118 10.06 -3.11 5.77
C GLU A 118 10.84 -4.36 5.34
N ASN A 119 10.56 -5.51 5.94
CA ASN A 119 11.17 -6.78 5.53
C ASN A 119 10.13 -7.86 5.21
N ASN A 120 8.87 -7.66 5.59
CA ASN A 120 7.77 -8.49 5.13
C ASN A 120 7.44 -8.10 3.69
N ILE A 121 7.55 -9.08 2.79
CA ILE A 121 7.37 -8.89 1.35
C ILE A 121 5.93 -8.51 0.96
N ASN A 122 4.92 -8.99 1.70
CA ASN A 122 3.52 -8.66 1.46
C ASN A 122 3.21 -7.22 1.86
N ALA A 123 3.70 -6.81 3.04
CA ALA A 123 3.57 -5.43 3.51
C ALA A 123 4.33 -4.47 2.58
N GLU A 124 5.56 -4.80 2.18
CA GLU A 124 6.33 -4.03 1.20
C GLU A 124 5.55 -3.87 -0.10
N HIS A 125 5.04 -4.97 -0.65
CA HIS A 125 4.28 -4.94 -1.89
C HIS A 125 3.09 -3.98 -1.79
N LYS A 126 2.26 -4.11 -0.74
CA LYS A 126 1.07 -3.27 -0.57
C LYS A 126 1.37 -1.81 -0.30
N LEU A 127 2.46 -1.50 0.42
CA LEU A 127 2.91 -0.13 0.61
C LEU A 127 3.35 0.51 -0.71
N VAL A 128 4.06 -0.25 -1.56
CA VAL A 128 4.48 0.23 -2.88
C VAL A 128 3.27 0.38 -3.80
N GLU A 129 2.41 -0.63 -3.90
CA GLU A 129 1.19 -0.58 -4.71
C GLU A 129 0.35 0.66 -4.36
N GLY A 130 0.02 0.86 -3.07
CA GLY A 130 -0.75 2.02 -2.63
C GLY A 130 -0.08 3.37 -2.93
N LEU A 131 1.26 3.42 -2.91
CA LEU A 131 1.99 4.62 -3.31
C LEU A 131 1.81 4.94 -4.80
N PHE A 132 1.80 3.93 -5.67
CA PHE A 132 1.57 4.12 -7.10
C PHE A 132 0.10 4.39 -7.41
N GLU A 133 -0.85 3.81 -6.66
CA GLU A 133 -2.26 4.21 -6.72
C GLU A 133 -2.43 5.71 -6.47
N PHE A 134 -1.78 6.25 -5.43
CA PHE A 134 -1.77 7.69 -5.19
C PHE A 134 -1.20 8.51 -6.36
N ILE A 135 -0.15 8.01 -7.02
CA ILE A 135 0.44 8.65 -8.21
C ILE A 135 -0.56 8.64 -9.37
N TRP A 136 -1.23 7.51 -9.61
CA TRP A 136 -2.22 7.34 -10.67
C TRP A 136 -3.48 8.18 -10.50
N HIS A 137 -3.81 8.55 -9.27
CA HIS A 137 -4.84 9.56 -8.98
C HIS A 137 -4.52 10.95 -9.54
N LYS A 138 -3.27 11.25 -9.89
CA LYS A 138 -2.84 12.53 -10.49
C LYS A 138 -3.24 13.75 -9.65
N LYS A 139 -3.31 13.58 -8.33
CA LYS A 139 -3.61 14.66 -7.35
C LYS A 139 -2.47 15.65 -7.14
N ILE A 140 -1.28 15.33 -7.63
CA ILE A 140 -0.10 16.20 -7.60
C ILE A 140 0.26 16.67 -9.00
N SER A 141 0.94 17.82 -9.09
CA SER A 141 1.47 18.30 -10.37
C SER A 141 2.49 17.33 -10.94
N LYS A 142 2.58 17.24 -12.28
CA LYS A 142 3.58 16.39 -12.97
C LYS A 142 5.01 16.61 -12.49
N LYS A 143 5.40 17.84 -12.12
CA LYS A 143 6.72 18.12 -11.54
C LYS A 143 6.92 17.39 -10.20
N ALA A 144 5.95 17.50 -9.29
CA ALA A 144 5.99 16.83 -8.00
C ALA A 144 5.93 15.30 -8.11
N GLU A 145 5.24 14.79 -9.13
CA GLU A 145 5.23 13.37 -9.50
C GLU A 145 6.62 12.90 -9.92
N ILE A 146 7.29 13.61 -10.85
CA ILE A 146 8.67 13.33 -11.25
C ILE A 146 9.60 13.38 -10.03
N ASP A 147 9.53 14.42 -9.20
CA ASP A 147 10.35 14.57 -7.99
C ASP A 147 10.12 13.38 -7.02
N LEU A 148 8.88 12.89 -6.91
CA LEU A 148 8.55 11.73 -6.09
C LEU A 148 9.16 10.45 -6.68
N LEU A 149 8.95 10.16 -7.95
CA LEU A 149 9.51 8.98 -8.64
C LEU A 149 11.04 8.97 -8.54
N GLU A 150 11.69 10.12 -8.71
CA GLU A 150 13.14 10.27 -8.58
C GLU A 150 13.63 9.97 -7.16
N ARG A 151 12.84 10.23 -6.12
CA ARG A 151 13.19 9.86 -4.75
C ARG A 151 13.04 8.36 -4.51
N LEU A 152 12.10 7.71 -5.18
CA LEU A 152 11.90 6.26 -5.04
C LEU A 152 13.09 5.46 -5.58
N THR A 153 13.87 6.00 -6.52
CA THR A 153 15.12 5.37 -6.98
C THR A 153 16.17 5.19 -5.88
N GLU A 154 16.02 5.85 -4.74
CA GLU A 154 16.92 5.73 -3.58
C GLU A 154 16.59 4.50 -2.71
N ILE A 155 15.50 3.79 -3.02
CA ILE A 155 15.04 2.61 -2.30
C ILE A 155 15.39 1.38 -3.12
N ASP A 156 16.36 0.60 -2.65
CA ASP A 156 16.79 -0.64 -3.32
C ASP A 156 15.85 -1.81 -3.03
N LYS A 157 14.62 -1.72 -3.53
CA LYS A 157 13.57 -2.72 -3.34
C LYS A 157 12.93 -3.14 -4.65
N TYR A 158 12.53 -4.41 -4.70
CA TYR A 158 12.07 -5.02 -5.94
C TYR A 158 10.76 -4.43 -6.40
N TYR A 159 9.75 -4.33 -5.54
CA TYR A 159 8.46 -3.78 -5.94
C TYR A 159 8.59 -2.31 -6.35
N VAL A 160 9.45 -1.54 -5.68
CA VAL A 160 9.74 -0.16 -6.10
C VAL A 160 10.30 -0.15 -7.52
N TRP A 161 11.28 -0.99 -7.83
CA TRP A 161 11.81 -1.08 -9.19
C TRP A 161 10.76 -1.55 -10.21
N SER A 162 9.95 -2.55 -9.85
CA SER A 162 8.92 -3.10 -10.74
C SER A 162 7.90 -2.03 -11.14
N TYR A 163 7.29 -1.37 -10.17
CA TYR A 163 6.29 -0.32 -10.42
C TYR A 163 6.91 0.92 -11.10
N LEU A 164 8.14 1.31 -10.74
CA LEU A 164 8.86 2.35 -11.50
C LEU A 164 9.06 1.96 -12.96
N GLY A 165 9.33 0.67 -13.22
CA GLY A 165 9.46 0.14 -14.56
C GLY A 165 8.18 0.28 -15.38
N ASP A 166 7.05 -0.10 -14.79
CA ASP A 166 5.74 0.04 -15.43
C ASP A 166 5.46 1.52 -15.74
N GLU A 167 5.68 2.44 -14.79
CA GLU A 167 5.53 3.88 -15.03
C GLU A 167 6.41 4.42 -16.16
N ILE A 168 7.70 4.09 -16.12
CA ILE A 168 8.67 4.60 -17.09
C ILE A 168 8.38 4.02 -18.47
N THR A 169 7.98 2.75 -18.57
CA THR A 169 7.73 2.11 -19.87
C THR A 169 6.41 2.54 -20.50
N GLU A 170 5.37 2.81 -19.70
CA GLU A 170 4.08 3.28 -20.20
C GLU A 170 4.13 4.74 -20.68
N ASP A 171 4.94 5.60 -20.05
CA ASP A 171 5.00 7.03 -20.39
C ASP A 171 6.43 7.61 -20.45
N ILE A 172 7.32 6.88 -21.12
CA ILE A 172 8.76 7.21 -21.20
C ILE A 172 9.05 8.62 -21.73
N LYS A 173 8.15 9.17 -22.56
CA LYS A 173 8.30 10.48 -23.21
C LYS A 173 7.91 11.64 -22.28
N SER A 174 7.03 11.43 -21.30
CA SER A 174 6.56 12.53 -20.45
C SER A 174 7.48 12.80 -19.25
N TYR A 175 8.17 11.77 -18.75
CA TYR A 175 8.98 11.91 -17.54
C TYR A 175 10.33 12.60 -17.79
N ASN A 176 10.95 12.39 -18.96
CA ASN A 176 12.21 13.01 -19.40
C ASN A 176 13.27 13.19 -18.27
N SER A 177 13.40 12.19 -17.39
CA SER A 177 14.34 12.22 -16.26
C SER A 177 15.51 11.29 -16.54
N GLY A 178 16.71 11.86 -16.58
CA GLY A 178 17.94 11.09 -16.67
C GLY A 178 18.14 10.16 -15.48
N LYS A 179 17.73 10.59 -14.27
CA LYS A 179 17.87 9.79 -13.03
C LYS A 179 17.01 8.52 -13.07
N LEU A 180 15.75 8.64 -13.51
CA LEU A 180 14.84 7.50 -13.65
C LEU A 180 15.35 6.49 -14.69
N ASN A 181 15.74 6.98 -15.87
CA ASN A 181 16.26 6.13 -16.95
C ASN A 181 17.55 5.40 -16.54
N ASP A 182 18.47 6.11 -15.87
CA ASP A 182 19.70 5.55 -15.34
C ASP A 182 19.44 4.46 -14.29
N TYR A 183 18.52 4.74 -13.35
CA TYR A 183 18.17 3.79 -12.30
C TYR A 183 17.59 2.50 -12.88
N TYR A 184 16.62 2.61 -13.79
CA TYR A 184 16.00 1.45 -14.42
C TYR A 184 17.04 0.62 -15.20
N SER A 185 17.82 1.29 -16.05
CA SER A 185 18.83 0.64 -16.90
C SER A 185 19.94 -0.05 -16.12
N LYS A 186 20.39 0.53 -14.99
CA LYS A 186 21.44 -0.06 -14.14
C LYS A 186 20.96 -1.29 -13.36
N ASN A 187 19.67 -1.38 -13.08
CA ASN A 187 19.10 -2.43 -12.23
C ASN A 187 18.32 -3.51 -12.98
N ILE A 188 18.12 -3.36 -14.30
CA ILE A 188 17.30 -4.29 -15.09
C ILE A 188 17.77 -5.74 -15.00
N GLU A 189 19.08 -6.01 -15.07
CA GLU A 189 19.60 -7.37 -15.00
C GLU A 189 19.43 -7.98 -13.60
N LYS A 190 19.69 -7.19 -12.55
CA LYS A 190 19.49 -7.59 -11.16
C LYS A 190 18.05 -8.06 -10.92
N TRP A 191 17.07 -7.31 -11.42
CA TRP A 191 15.67 -7.60 -11.12
C TRP A 191 15.00 -8.58 -12.10
N LYS A 192 15.50 -8.69 -13.34
CA LYS A 192 15.19 -9.82 -14.25
C LYS A 192 15.47 -11.17 -13.60
N GLU A 193 16.60 -11.30 -12.91
CA GLU A 193 16.92 -12.53 -12.17
C GLU A 193 15.89 -12.83 -11.08
N LYS A 194 15.44 -11.80 -10.36
CA LYS A 194 14.40 -11.93 -9.33
C LYS A 194 13.04 -12.30 -9.91
N ASP A 195 12.65 -11.73 -11.05
CA ASP A 195 11.42 -12.13 -11.75
C ASP A 195 11.44 -13.61 -12.12
N ILE A 196 12.58 -14.10 -12.64
CA ILE A 196 12.74 -15.50 -13.01
C ILE A 196 12.61 -16.40 -11.78
N GLN A 197 13.14 -15.98 -10.62
CA GLN A 197 12.98 -16.70 -9.36
C GLN A 197 11.52 -16.75 -8.89
N MET A 198 10.77 -15.66 -9.06
CA MET A 198 9.38 -15.55 -8.60
C MET A 198 8.38 -16.25 -9.53
N TYR A 199 8.53 -16.06 -10.84
CA TYR A 199 7.51 -16.42 -11.84
C TYR A 199 7.95 -17.52 -12.80
N GLY A 200 9.22 -17.93 -12.74
CA GLY A 200 9.79 -18.98 -13.58
C GLY A 200 10.39 -18.47 -14.89
N LYS A 201 11.46 -19.15 -15.32
CA LYS A 201 12.29 -18.77 -16.48
C LYS A 201 11.52 -18.71 -17.80
N GLU A 202 10.62 -19.67 -18.03
CA GLU A 202 9.87 -19.77 -19.29
C GLU A 202 8.90 -18.60 -19.45
N LYS A 203 8.06 -18.34 -18.43
CA LYS A 203 7.11 -17.22 -18.40
C LYS A 203 7.82 -15.87 -18.56
N MET A 204 8.92 -15.65 -17.84
CA MET A 204 9.64 -14.39 -17.92
C MET A 204 10.43 -14.23 -19.23
N GLY A 205 10.94 -15.33 -19.79
CA GLY A 205 11.59 -15.32 -21.11
C GLY A 205 10.65 -14.84 -22.22
N GLU A 206 9.39 -15.29 -22.20
CA GLU A 206 8.37 -14.81 -23.13
C GLU A 206 8.02 -13.33 -22.95
N TYR A 207 7.89 -12.88 -21.68
CA TYR A 207 7.58 -11.48 -21.35
C TYR A 207 8.67 -10.53 -21.88
N TYR A 208 9.94 -10.79 -21.55
CA TYR A 208 11.05 -9.94 -21.98
C TYR A 208 11.30 -9.98 -23.50
N ALA A 209 11.03 -11.12 -24.16
CA ALA A 209 11.09 -11.22 -25.61
C ALA A 209 10.02 -10.37 -26.32
N LYS A 210 8.84 -10.16 -25.69
CA LYS A 210 7.78 -9.28 -26.21
C LYS A 210 8.14 -7.81 -26.05
N LEU A 211 8.66 -7.41 -24.88
CA LEU A 211 9.11 -6.04 -24.62
C LEU A 211 10.16 -5.57 -25.65
N ASN A 212 11.16 -6.42 -25.94
CA ASN A 212 12.20 -6.09 -26.93
C ASN A 212 11.67 -5.92 -28.37
N LYS A 213 10.47 -6.44 -28.69
CA LYS A 213 9.85 -6.28 -30.02
C LYS A 213 9.01 -5.01 -30.15
N THR A 214 8.54 -4.43 -29.05
CA THR A 214 7.76 -3.19 -29.04
C THR A 214 8.61 -1.93 -28.88
N SER A 215 9.89 -2.08 -28.56
CA SER A 215 10.86 -0.98 -28.43
C SER A 215 11.68 -0.69 -29.71
N GLY A 216 11.37 -1.37 -30.82
CA GLY A 216 12.06 -1.25 -32.12
C GLY A 216 11.30 -0.38 -33.12
#